data_AF-A0AA37LRZ1-F1
#
_entry.id   AF-A0AA37LRZ1-F1
#
_cell.length_a   1.000
_cell.length_b   1.000
_cell.length_c   1.000
_cell.angle_alpha   90.00
_cell.angle_beta   90.00
_cell.angle_gamma   90.00
#
_symmetry.space_group_name_H-M   'P 1'
#
loop_
_entity.id
_entity.type
_entity.pdbx_description
1 polymer ?
#
loop_
_entity_poly.entity_id
_entity_poly.type
_entity_poly.pdbx_seq_one_letter_code
_entity_poly.pdbx_strand_id
1 'polypeptide(L)'
;MTPYKPAADVDAAFAKFVEEYYLTSEDKGATTSFTNFWPADGRLIIAGRTFSGSSAMLGVKQSLLPPDGNKSWWHLIRGATVAGETEADKTFVAEIVIQTTYVGGNCSQA
;
A
#
# COMPACT_ATOMS: atom_id res chain seq x y z
N MET A 1 10.15 0.36 11.86
CA MET A 1 10.69 -0.42 10.73
C MET A 1 11.76 -1.47 11.08
N THR A 2 11.98 -1.86 12.34
CA THR A 2 12.99 -2.89 12.72
C THR A 2 12.94 -4.24 11.96
N PRO A 3 11.80 -4.73 11.42
CA PRO A 3 11.77 -5.95 10.61
C PRO A 3 12.15 -5.76 9.13
N TYR A 4 12.32 -4.52 8.65
CA TYR A 4 12.61 -4.23 7.25
C TYR A 4 14.06 -4.60 6.89
N LYS A 5 14.23 -5.55 5.98
CA LYS A 5 15.53 -6.04 5.49
C LYS A 5 15.56 -5.99 3.96
N PRO A 6 15.84 -4.82 3.36
CA PRO A 6 15.97 -4.73 1.91
C PRO A 6 17.23 -5.42 1.40
N ALA A 7 17.25 -5.79 0.12
CA ALA A 7 18.47 -6.17 -0.58
C ALA A 7 19.43 -4.98 -0.68
N ALA A 8 20.72 -5.28 -0.89
CA ALA A 8 21.80 -4.29 -0.84
C ALA A 8 21.72 -3.20 -1.92
N ASP A 9 21.03 -3.46 -3.03
CA ASP A 9 20.85 -2.59 -4.19
C ASP A 9 19.58 -1.72 -4.14
N VAL A 10 18.77 -1.88 -3.08
CA VAL A 10 17.60 -1.03 -2.84
C VAL A 10 18.07 0.31 -2.26
N ASP A 11 17.59 1.40 -2.86
CA ASP A 11 17.87 2.76 -2.40
C ASP A 11 17.38 2.94 -0.94
N ALA A 12 18.22 3.52 -0.09
CA ALA A 12 17.86 3.81 1.30
C ALA A 12 16.62 4.72 1.41
N ALA A 13 16.38 5.61 0.44
CA ALA A 13 15.19 6.45 0.38
C ALA A 13 13.89 5.66 0.17
N PHE A 14 13.96 4.46 -0.43
CA PHE A 14 12.79 3.62 -0.65
C PHE A 14 12.13 3.20 0.66
N ALA A 15 12.91 2.99 1.73
CA ALA A 15 12.38 2.67 3.05
C ALA A 15 11.39 3.72 3.55
N LYS A 16 11.76 5.01 3.40
CA LYS A 16 10.92 6.14 3.80
C LYS A 16 9.68 6.27 2.94
N PHE A 17 9.83 6.13 1.62
CA PHE A 17 8.69 6.15 0.69
C PHE A 17 7.65 5.08 1.05
N VAL A 18 8.11 3.85 1.26
CA VAL A 18 7.23 2.72 1.61
C VAL A 18 6.57 2.91 2.97
N GLU A 19 7.29 3.42 3.97
CA GLU A 19 6.72 3.74 5.28
C GLU A 19 5.59 4.77 5.16
N GLU A 20 5.84 5.89 4.49
CA GLU A 20 4.85 6.95 4.31
C GLU A 20 3.63 6.47 3.50
N TYR A 21 3.86 5.71 2.42
CA TYR A 21 2.78 5.14 1.61
C TYR A 21 1.88 4.21 2.43
N TYR A 22 2.47 3.26 3.18
CA TYR A 22 1.67 2.30 3.93
C TYR A 22 0.92 2.95 5.09
N LEU A 23 1.56 3.85 5.86
CA LEU A 23 0.87 4.62 6.91
C LEU A 23 -0.33 5.39 6.34
N THR A 24 -0.16 5.99 5.16
CA THR A 24 -1.25 6.72 4.49
C THR A 24 -2.33 5.77 3.97
N SER A 25 -1.96 4.58 3.47
CA SER A 25 -2.91 3.58 2.98
C SER A 25 -3.72 2.92 4.12
N GLU A 26 -3.17 2.90 5.34
CA GLU A 26 -3.77 2.36 6.56
C GLU A 26 -4.73 3.34 7.24
N ASP A 27 -4.55 4.63 6.99
CA ASP A 27 -5.49 5.66 7.42
C ASP A 27 -6.78 5.61 6.58
N LYS A 28 -7.89 5.29 7.23
CA LYS A 28 -9.22 5.22 6.61
C LYS A 28 -9.67 6.58 6.07
N GLY A 29 -9.27 7.66 6.72
CA GLY A 29 -9.60 9.04 6.36
C GLY A 29 -8.75 9.59 5.22
N ALA A 30 -7.63 8.95 4.89
CA ALA A 30 -6.75 9.42 3.83
C ALA A 30 -7.43 9.36 2.45
N THR A 31 -7.58 10.54 1.85
CA THR A 31 -8.07 10.74 0.48
C THR A 31 -6.97 11.34 -0.37
N THR A 32 -6.81 12.66 -0.36
CA THR A 32 -5.81 13.40 -1.15
C THR A 32 -4.39 12.95 -0.83
N SER A 33 -4.07 12.73 0.45
CA SER A 33 -2.76 12.23 0.87
C SER A 33 -2.44 10.88 0.24
N PHE A 34 -3.42 9.98 0.09
CA PHE A 34 -3.23 8.70 -0.59
C PHE A 34 -3.06 8.89 -2.10
N THR A 35 -3.85 9.75 -2.74
CA THR A 35 -3.77 9.95 -4.19
C THR A 35 -2.51 10.68 -4.65
N ASN A 36 -1.84 11.42 -3.76
CA ASN A 36 -0.59 12.13 -4.07
C ASN A 36 0.60 11.21 -4.36
N PHE A 37 0.52 9.93 -4.00
CA PHE A 37 1.55 8.93 -4.34
C PHE A 37 1.52 8.49 -5.80
N TRP A 38 0.51 8.91 -6.56
CA TRP A 38 0.25 8.38 -7.89
C TRP A 38 0.29 9.48 -8.96
N PRO A 39 0.85 9.19 -10.15
CA PRO A 39 0.65 10.06 -11.31
C PRO A 39 -0.81 9.99 -11.77
N ALA A 40 -1.22 10.96 -12.61
CA ALA A 40 -2.60 11.08 -13.09
C ALA A 40 -3.09 9.82 -13.84
N ASP A 41 -2.19 9.14 -14.56
CA ASP A 41 -2.42 7.90 -15.31
C ASP A 41 -1.99 6.64 -14.55
N GLY A 42 -1.69 6.78 -13.25
CA GLY A 42 -1.30 5.69 -12.37
C GLY A 42 -2.34 4.57 -12.31
N ARG A 43 -1.86 3.36 -12.00
CA ARG A 43 -2.69 2.15 -11.97
C ARG A 43 -2.41 1.35 -10.70
N LEU A 44 -3.49 0.91 -10.06
CA LEU A 44 -3.44 -0.04 -8.97
C LEU A 44 -4.06 -1.37 -9.44
N ILE A 45 -3.33 -2.46 -9.28
CA ILE A 45 -3.80 -3.80 -9.66
C ILE A 45 -3.94 -4.63 -8.38
N ILE A 46 -5.17 -5.08 -8.08
CA ILE A 46 -5.47 -5.89 -6.90
C ILE A 46 -6.20 -7.15 -7.35
N ALA A 47 -5.65 -8.32 -7.01
CA ALA A 47 -6.22 -9.63 -7.36
C ALA A 47 -6.61 -9.73 -8.86
N GLY A 48 -5.74 -9.23 -9.74
CA GLY A 48 -5.94 -9.25 -11.20
C GLY A 48 -6.89 -8.19 -11.76
N ARG A 49 -7.46 -7.32 -10.92
CA ARG A 49 -8.33 -6.20 -11.34
C ARG A 49 -7.55 -4.90 -11.39
N THR A 50 -7.68 -4.17 -12.49
CA THR A 50 -7.01 -2.89 -12.71
C THR A 50 -7.92 -1.72 -12.37
N PHE A 51 -7.40 -0.77 -11.59
CA PHE A 51 -8.03 0.49 -11.23
C PHE A 51 -7.14 1.62 -11.73
N SER A 52 -7.57 2.31 -12.79
CA SER A 52 -6.80 3.36 -13.46
C SER A 52 -7.25 4.75 -13.01
N GLY A 53 -6.29 5.61 -12.68
CA GLY A 53 -6.54 6.97 -12.23
C GLY A 53 -6.89 7.06 -10.74
N SER A 54 -6.55 8.19 -10.13
CA SER A 54 -6.62 8.43 -8.69
C SER A 54 -8.00 8.17 -8.09
N SER A 55 -9.08 8.56 -8.78
CA SER A 55 -10.45 8.33 -8.32
C SER A 55 -10.80 6.84 -8.19
N ALA A 56 -10.42 6.01 -9.17
CA ALA A 56 -10.69 4.58 -9.13
C ALA A 56 -9.85 3.88 -8.05
N MET A 57 -8.59 4.30 -7.90
CA MET A 57 -7.68 3.80 -6.86
C MET A 57 -8.16 4.16 -5.45
N LEU A 58 -8.63 5.39 -5.23
CA LEU A 58 -9.23 5.80 -3.97
C LEU A 58 -10.52 5.02 -3.69
N GLY A 59 -11.37 4.84 -4.70
CA GLY A 59 -12.61 4.08 -4.58
C GLY A 59 -12.37 2.63 -4.12
N VAL A 60 -11.39 1.94 -4.72
CA VAL A 60 -11.07 0.57 -4.27
C VAL A 60 -10.45 0.57 -2.86
N LYS A 61 -9.58 1.53 -2.51
CA LYS A 61 -9.08 1.67 -1.12
C LYS A 61 -10.24 1.78 -0.14
N GLN A 62 -11.19 2.68 -0.39
CA GLN A 62 -12.33 2.92 0.49
C GLN A 62 -13.30 1.73 0.52
N SER A 63 -13.40 0.92 -0.54
CA SER A 63 -14.17 -0.32 -0.48
C SER A 63 -13.51 -1.39 0.40
N LEU A 64 -12.17 -1.44 0.40
CA LEU A 64 -11.40 -2.43 1.17
C LEU A 64 -11.22 -2.01 2.63
N LEU A 65 -11.17 -0.70 2.89
CA LEU A 65 -11.01 -0.07 4.19
C LEU A 65 -11.97 1.13 4.28
N PRO A 66 -13.26 0.90 4.59
CA PRO A 66 -14.26 1.96 4.62
C PRO A 66 -13.94 3.02 5.69
N PRO A 67 -14.10 4.33 5.39
CA PRO A 67 -13.86 5.42 6.35
C PRO A 67 -14.59 5.23 7.69
N ASP A 68 -15.87 4.87 7.62
CA ASP A 68 -16.73 4.64 8.78
C ASP A 68 -16.83 3.14 9.15
N GLY A 69 -15.98 2.30 8.58
CA GLY A 69 -15.97 0.85 8.78
C GLY A 69 -15.25 0.42 10.04
N ASN A 70 -15.58 -0.77 10.55
CA ASN A 70 -14.95 -1.34 11.74
C ASN A 70 -13.65 -2.13 11.45
N LYS A 71 -13.32 -2.32 10.17
CA LYS A 71 -12.08 -2.96 9.73
C LYS A 71 -10.91 -2.00 9.87
N SER A 72 -9.80 -2.44 10.45
CA SER A 72 -8.49 -1.78 10.38
C SER A 72 -7.47 -2.76 9.85
N TRP A 73 -6.42 -2.28 9.19
CA TRP A 73 -5.30 -3.11 8.80
C TRP A 73 -3.99 -2.42 9.09
N TRP A 74 -2.90 -3.19 9.09
CA TRP A 74 -1.55 -2.65 9.08
C TRP A 74 -0.64 -3.56 8.27
N HIS A 75 0.41 -2.97 7.71
CA HIS A 75 1.37 -3.61 6.83
C HIS A 75 2.71 -3.77 7.56
N LEU A 76 3.18 -4.99 7.63
CA LEU A 76 4.53 -5.33 8.02
C LEU A 76 5.40 -5.49 6.77
N ILE A 77 6.22 -4.49 6.44
CA ILE A 77 7.19 -4.64 5.35
C ILE A 77 8.40 -5.43 5.87
N ARG A 78 8.62 -6.62 5.31
CA ARG A 78 9.73 -7.52 5.70
C ARG A 78 10.99 -7.29 4.90
N GLY A 79 10.86 -6.89 3.64
CA GLY A 79 11.99 -6.64 2.76
C GLY A 79 11.55 -6.09 1.41
N ALA A 80 12.53 -5.72 0.62
CA ALA A 80 12.35 -5.27 -0.75
C ALA A 80 13.52 -5.69 -1.62
N THR A 81 13.27 -5.90 -2.90
CA THR A 81 14.28 -6.14 -3.94
C THR A 81 14.00 -5.25 -5.15
N VAL A 82 15.02 -4.97 -5.94
CA VAL A 82 14.85 -4.35 -7.26
C VAL A 82 14.53 -5.45 -8.27
N ALA A 83 13.39 -5.31 -8.97
CA ALA A 83 12.98 -6.24 -10.03
C ALA A 83 13.38 -5.77 -11.43
N GLY A 84 13.64 -4.46 -11.58
CA GLY A 84 14.10 -3.87 -12.82
C GLY A 84 14.36 -2.38 -12.65
N GLU A 85 15.33 -1.86 -13.41
CA GLU A 85 15.71 -0.46 -13.36
C GLU A 85 16.14 -0.01 -14.77
N THR A 86 15.62 1.12 -15.20
CA THR A 86 16.01 1.85 -16.41
C THR A 86 16.40 3.28 -16.00
N GLU A 87 16.81 4.10 -16.96
CA GLU A 87 17.07 5.52 -16.68
C GLU A 87 15.82 6.29 -16.20
N ALA A 88 14.63 5.85 -16.65
CA ALA A 88 13.36 6.52 -16.34
C ALA A 88 12.60 5.88 -15.18
N ASP A 89 12.75 4.57 -14.98
CA ASP A 89 11.87 3.78 -14.12
C ASP A 89 12.66 2.85 -13.19
N LYS A 90 12.17 2.70 -11.97
CA LYS A 90 12.67 1.69 -11.03
C LYS A 90 11.50 0.89 -10.46
N THR A 91 11.59 -0.42 -10.58
CA THR A 91 10.57 -1.36 -10.13
C THR A 91 11.05 -2.11 -8.89
N PHE A 92 10.27 -2.03 -7.82
CA PHE A 92 10.54 -2.71 -6.57
C PHE A 92 9.53 -3.84 -6.34
N VAL A 93 9.99 -4.92 -5.73
CA VAL A 93 9.12 -5.96 -5.18
C VAL A 93 9.30 -5.94 -3.68
N ALA A 94 8.19 -5.77 -2.94
CA ALA A 94 8.19 -5.74 -1.49
C ALA A 94 7.50 -6.98 -0.93
N GLU A 95 8.10 -7.59 0.10
CA GLU A 95 7.47 -8.66 0.88
C GLU A 95 6.72 -8.02 2.05
N ILE A 96 5.41 -8.19 2.08
CA ILE A 96 4.54 -7.53 3.05
C ILE A 96 3.56 -8.54 3.64
N VAL A 97 3.44 -8.50 4.97
CA VAL A 97 2.35 -9.18 5.69
C VAL A 97 1.30 -8.13 6.04
N ILE A 98 0.05 -8.42 5.69
CA ILE A 98 -1.09 -7.56 6.05
C ILE A 98 -1.84 -8.26 7.17
N GLN A 99 -1.97 -7.58 8.31
CA GLN A 99 -2.87 -8.04 9.36
C GLN A 99 -4.14 -7.20 9.33
N THR A 100 -5.28 -7.87 9.30
CA THR A 100 -6.59 -7.23 9.37
C THR A 100 -7.22 -7.50 10.74
N THR A 101 -7.83 -6.48 11.32
CA THR A 101 -8.59 -6.57 12.56
C THR A 101 -9.97 -5.96 12.35
N TYR A 102 -11.00 -6.56 12.95
CA TYR A 102 -12.37 -6.03 12.92
C TYR A 102 -12.79 -5.70 14.35
N VAL A 103 -13.09 -4.42 14.61
CA VAL A 103 -13.56 -3.99 15.93
C VAL A 103 -15.05 -4.33 16.06
N GLY A 104 -15.42 -5.12 17.07
CA GLY A 104 -16.83 -5.44 17.36
C GLY A 104 -17.49 -6.48 16.44
N GLY A 105 -16.76 -7.14 15.54
CA GLY A 105 -17.25 -8.26 14.73
C GLY A 105 -16.69 -9.60 15.20
N ASN A 106 -17.46 -10.69 15.08
CA ASN A 106 -16.88 -12.03 15.20
C ASN A 106 -16.12 -12.37 13.90
N CYS A 107 -15.09 -13.20 13.97
CA CYS A 107 -14.24 -13.52 12.82
C CYS A 107 -14.95 -14.25 11.67
N SER A 108 -16.25 -14.54 11.77
CA SER A 108 -17.02 -15.28 10.76
C SER A 108 -17.74 -14.41 9.73
N GLN A 109 -17.49 -13.09 9.72
CA GLN A 109 -18.06 -12.15 8.75
C GLN A 109 -17.02 -11.53 7.80
N ALA A 110 -15.77 -12.04 7.83
CA ALA A 110 -14.69 -11.60 6.96
C ALA A 110 -14.69 -12.34 5.60
#